data_AF-A0A534SWD5-F1
#
_entry.id   AF-A0A534SWD5-F1
#
_cell.length_a   1.000
_cell.length_b   1.000
_cell.length_c   1.000
_cell.angle_alpha   90.00
_cell.angle_beta   90.00
_cell.angle_gamma   90.00
#
_symmetry.space_group_name_H-M   'P 1'
#
loop_
_entity.id
_entity.type
_entity.pdbx_description
1 polymer ?
#
loop_
_entity_poly.entity_id
_entity_poly.type
_entity_poly.pdbx_seq_one_letter_code
_entity_poly.pdbx_strand_id
1 'polypeptide(L)'
;MYRMIIRLAVCCSCMLSPSWVYAQDAIRDLVVKIHATHHSPDLLRPWTKGSPRQISGSGVVIDGKRILTNAHVVKYASQIYLQPNQSASYIPARVVAITPGMDLALLKLDDESFFDHRGTLSFAQELPRVKDSINVYGYPTGGTELSVTQGIVSRIEYTDYYYQANGLRIQVDAALNFGNSGGPAVSDGKLVGLVFSLIQNAQNIGYLIPVEEIQLFLKDIADGVYDGKPQFYDLVQTVENDALRQRLGLPKGINGIMVAQPYRDQPGYPLQEWDVITKIGDTPIDSGVLSRAEVCEERSSTADNLSRWSADTNQLAGALRTRTRNSVLDG
;
A
#
# COMPACT_ATOMS: atom_id res chain seq x y z
N MET A 1 -82.29 27.03 2.63
CA MET A 1 -81.11 26.82 3.50
C MET A 1 -80.01 26.19 2.67
N TYR A 2 -78.79 26.66 2.85
CA TYR A 2 -77.68 26.67 1.89
C TYR A 2 -76.65 25.56 2.24
N ARG A 3 -76.03 24.94 1.21
CA ARG A 3 -74.73 24.20 1.24
C ARG A 3 -74.73 22.84 1.99
N MET A 4 -73.89 21.85 1.68
CA MET A 4 -72.57 21.86 1.05
C MET A 4 -72.25 20.46 0.49
N ILE A 5 -71.81 20.38 -0.77
CA ILE A 5 -71.16 19.19 -1.35
C ILE A 5 -69.72 19.18 -0.83
N ILE A 6 -69.34 18.19 -0.04
CA ILE A 6 -67.93 17.95 0.33
C ILE A 6 -67.42 16.79 -0.52
N ARG A 7 -66.58 17.13 -1.49
CA ARG A 7 -65.79 16.18 -2.27
C ARG A 7 -64.75 15.55 -1.35
N LEU A 8 -64.78 14.23 -1.24
CA LEU A 8 -63.74 13.46 -0.57
C LEU A 8 -62.48 13.53 -1.44
N ALA A 9 -61.54 14.40 -1.06
CA ALA A 9 -60.21 14.41 -1.64
C ALA A 9 -59.45 13.19 -1.11
N VAL A 10 -59.17 12.23 -1.99
CA VAL A 10 -58.24 11.13 -1.72
C VAL A 10 -56.86 11.76 -1.57
N CYS A 11 -56.46 12.03 -0.33
CA CYS A 11 -55.12 12.43 0.01
C CYS A 11 -54.23 11.19 -0.17
N CYS A 12 -53.65 11.04 -1.36
CA CYS A 12 -52.62 10.05 -1.63
C CYS A 12 -51.42 10.40 -0.75
N SER A 13 -51.37 9.77 0.42
CA SER A 13 -50.23 9.83 1.32
C SER A 13 -49.10 9.07 0.63
N CYS A 14 -48.35 9.76 -0.23
CA CYS A 14 -47.04 9.30 -0.65
C CYS A 14 -46.20 9.16 0.62
N MET A 15 -46.16 7.96 1.17
CA MET A 15 -45.13 7.51 2.09
C MET A 15 -43.83 7.50 1.31
N LEU A 16 -43.24 8.69 1.16
CA LEU A 16 -41.82 8.83 0.90
C LEU A 16 -41.13 8.29 2.14
N SER A 17 -40.89 6.98 2.17
CA SER A 17 -39.95 6.37 3.08
C SER A 17 -38.64 7.16 2.96
N PRO A 18 -38.16 7.83 4.02
CA PRO A 18 -36.87 8.47 3.99
C PRO A 18 -35.81 7.38 4.00
N SER A 19 -35.51 6.80 2.84
CA SER A 19 -34.33 5.95 2.65
C SER A 19 -33.01 6.73 2.78
N TRP A 20 -33.09 8.02 3.12
CA TRP A 20 -31.97 8.95 3.24
C TRP A 20 -31.42 9.12 4.66
N VAL A 21 -31.92 8.41 5.66
CA VAL A 21 -31.53 8.64 7.09
C VAL A 21 -30.93 7.41 7.79
N TYR A 22 -30.79 6.26 7.12
CA TYR A 22 -30.19 5.05 7.72
C TYR A 22 -29.01 4.44 6.96
N ALA A 23 -28.46 5.12 5.95
CA ALA A 23 -27.13 4.81 5.45
C ALA A 23 -26.08 5.34 6.45
N GLN A 24 -26.18 4.94 7.71
CA GLN A 24 -25.07 5.03 8.66
C GLN A 24 -24.00 4.09 8.08
N ASP A 25 -22.93 4.65 7.52
CA ASP A 25 -21.86 3.94 6.81
C ASP A 25 -21.55 2.59 7.47
N ALA A 26 -21.93 1.48 6.85
CA ALA A 26 -21.57 0.13 7.31
C ALA A 26 -20.05 -0.01 7.48
N ILE A 27 -19.29 0.81 6.74
CA ILE A 27 -17.84 0.96 6.80
C ILE A 27 -17.37 1.41 8.19
N ARG A 28 -18.09 2.30 8.89
CA ARG A 28 -17.70 2.80 10.21
C ARG A 28 -17.56 1.68 11.23
N ASP A 29 -18.40 0.67 11.13
CA ASP A 29 -18.36 -0.51 12.00
C ASP A 29 -17.21 -1.48 11.66
N LEU A 30 -16.59 -1.32 10.49
CA LEU A 30 -15.42 -2.07 10.06
C LEU A 30 -14.12 -1.37 10.44
N VAL A 31 -14.17 -0.09 10.83
CA VAL A 31 -12.99 0.66 11.26
C VAL A 31 -12.83 0.56 12.76
N VAL A 32 -11.60 0.31 13.18
CA VAL A 32 -11.27 0.04 14.58
C VAL A 32 -10.09 0.90 15.01
N LYS A 33 -10.08 1.30 16.27
CA LYS A 33 -8.94 1.99 16.86
C LYS A 33 -7.98 0.97 17.43
N ILE A 34 -6.70 1.11 17.12
CA ILE A 34 -5.65 0.22 17.61
C ILE A 34 -4.85 0.96 18.66
N HIS A 35 -4.66 0.31 19.81
CA HIS A 35 -3.84 0.77 20.91
C HIS A 35 -2.67 -0.18 21.09
N ALA A 36 -1.45 0.33 21.04
CA ALA A 36 -0.24 -0.46 21.15
C ALA A 36 0.71 0.12 22.20
N THR A 37 1.27 -0.75 23.05
CA THR A 37 2.28 -0.35 24.04
C THR A 37 3.67 -0.72 23.53
N HIS A 38 4.42 0.28 23.08
CA HIS A 38 5.71 0.13 22.41
C HIS A 38 6.88 0.08 23.39
N HIS A 39 7.83 -0.80 23.11
CA HIS A 39 9.14 -0.83 23.75
C HIS A 39 10.24 -0.80 22.68
N SER A 40 10.68 0.40 22.30
CA SER A 40 11.77 0.54 21.33
C SER A 40 13.08 -0.04 21.89
N PRO A 41 13.89 -0.70 21.06
CA PRO A 41 15.22 -1.13 21.48
C PRO A 41 16.13 0.08 21.75
N ASP A 42 16.94 0.00 22.81
CA ASP A 42 18.03 0.98 23.03
C ASP A 42 19.23 0.54 22.19
N LEU A 43 19.56 1.32 21.15
CA LEU A 43 20.65 1.00 20.22
C LEU A 43 22.04 1.10 20.88
N LEU A 44 22.18 1.89 21.94
CA LEU A 44 23.43 2.01 22.70
C LEU A 44 23.55 0.91 23.77
N ARG A 45 22.41 0.39 24.25
CA ARG A 45 22.35 -0.67 25.26
C ARG A 45 21.35 -1.76 24.83
N PRO A 46 21.74 -2.65 23.89
CA PRO A 46 20.81 -3.62 23.27
C PRO A 46 20.15 -4.61 24.23
N TRP A 47 20.72 -4.81 25.41
CA TRP A 47 20.14 -5.63 26.48
C TRP A 47 19.04 -4.91 27.28
N THR A 48 18.76 -3.63 27.00
CA THR A 48 17.73 -2.83 27.65
C THR A 48 16.61 -2.45 26.69
N LYS A 49 15.42 -2.25 27.23
CA LYS A 49 14.25 -1.73 26.50
C LYS A 49 14.05 -0.26 26.85
N GLY A 50 13.66 0.55 25.86
CA GLY A 50 13.17 1.89 26.09
C GLY A 50 11.91 1.90 26.97
N SER A 51 11.66 3.04 27.60
CA SER A 51 10.44 3.26 28.40
C SER A 51 9.19 3.00 27.55
N PRO A 52 8.16 2.35 28.11
CA PRO A 52 6.92 2.08 27.39
C PRO A 52 6.30 3.39 26.89
N ARG A 53 5.82 3.38 25.64
CA ARG A 53 5.04 4.48 25.07
C ARG A 53 3.74 3.93 24.51
N GLN A 54 2.65 4.65 24.75
CA GLN A 54 1.37 4.33 24.13
C GLN A 54 1.30 4.95 22.74
N ILE A 55 0.99 4.12 21.76
CA ILE A 55 0.73 4.53 20.38
C ILE A 55 -0.70 4.16 20.04
N SER A 56 -1.38 5.04 19.32
CA SER A 56 -2.69 4.74 18.74
C SER A 56 -2.65 4.89 17.23
N GLY A 57 -3.35 4.00 16.55
CA GLY A 57 -3.57 4.03 15.11
C GLY A 57 -4.98 3.58 14.76
N SER A 58 -5.22 3.38 13.48
CA SER A 58 -6.47 2.86 12.95
C SER A 58 -6.24 1.52 12.26
N GLY A 59 -7.30 0.74 12.11
CA GLY A 59 -7.31 -0.51 11.36
C GLY A 59 -8.65 -0.74 10.70
N VAL A 60 -8.71 -1.72 9.80
CA VAL A 60 -9.93 -2.10 9.09
C VAL A 60 -10.12 -3.62 9.09
N VAL A 61 -11.37 -4.05 9.26
CA VAL A 61 -11.78 -5.44 9.12
C VAL A 61 -11.77 -5.87 7.66
N ILE A 62 -11.03 -6.94 7.37
CA ILE A 62 -10.93 -7.57 6.04
C ILE A 62 -11.32 -9.04 6.12
N ASP A 63 -11.43 -9.68 4.96
CA ASP A 63 -11.79 -11.10 4.84
C ASP A 63 -10.89 -12.04 5.66
N GLY A 64 -11.51 -13.10 6.17
CA GLY A 64 -10.83 -14.14 6.96
C GLY A 64 -10.65 -13.81 8.43
N LYS A 65 -11.51 -12.96 9.02
CA LYS A 65 -11.47 -12.55 10.44
C LYS A 65 -10.14 -11.88 10.83
N ARG A 66 -9.69 -10.96 9.98
CA ARG A 66 -8.41 -10.28 10.11
C ARG A 66 -8.59 -8.77 10.13
N ILE A 67 -7.64 -8.10 10.77
CA ILE A 67 -7.55 -6.64 10.79
C ILE A 67 -6.28 -6.21 10.06
N LEU A 68 -6.42 -5.31 9.10
CA LEU A 68 -5.29 -4.68 8.44
C LEU A 68 -4.97 -3.34 9.10
N THR A 69 -3.68 -3.04 9.29
CA THR A 69 -3.19 -1.76 9.82
C THR A 69 -1.76 -1.51 9.32
N ASN A 70 -1.10 -0.45 9.79
CA ASN A 70 0.29 -0.20 9.48
C ASN A 70 1.28 -0.95 10.38
N ALA A 71 2.44 -1.28 9.82
CA ALA A 71 3.53 -1.88 10.58
C ALA A 71 4.00 -0.95 11.70
N HIS A 72 4.17 0.35 11.44
CA HIS A 72 4.66 1.28 12.47
C HIS A 72 3.73 1.45 13.67
N VAL A 73 2.44 1.11 13.54
CA VAL A 73 1.48 1.14 14.66
C VAL A 73 1.76 0.01 15.65
N VAL A 74 2.23 -1.15 15.18
CA VAL A 74 2.37 -2.37 15.99
C VAL A 74 3.81 -2.88 16.13
N LYS A 75 4.76 -2.32 15.36
CA LYS A 75 6.18 -2.67 15.45
C LYS A 75 6.71 -2.36 16.85
N TYR A 76 7.38 -3.33 17.48
CA TYR A 76 7.85 -3.25 18.88
C TYR A 76 6.75 -3.14 19.95
N ALA A 77 5.49 -3.42 19.59
CA ALA A 77 4.42 -3.49 20.57
C ALA A 77 4.56 -4.75 21.43
N SER A 78 4.50 -4.56 22.75
CA SER A 78 4.40 -5.66 23.73
C SER A 78 2.96 -6.11 23.96
N GLN A 79 2.01 -5.18 23.77
CA GLN A 79 0.57 -5.38 23.93
C GLN A 79 -0.14 -4.62 22.82
N ILE A 80 -1.17 -5.24 22.24
CA ILE A 80 -2.01 -4.63 21.21
C ILE A 80 -3.47 -4.89 21.60
N TYR A 81 -4.25 -3.82 21.64
CA TYR A 81 -5.67 -3.86 21.89
C TYR A 81 -6.41 -3.18 20.75
N LEU A 82 -7.47 -3.82 20.30
CA LEU A 82 -8.45 -3.27 19.38
C LEU A 82 -9.60 -2.66 20.18
N GLN A 83 -10.01 -1.46 19.82
CA GLN A 83 -11.22 -0.81 20.33
C GLN A 83 -12.19 -0.63 19.16
N PRO A 84 -13.36 -1.31 19.17
CA PRO A 84 -14.38 -1.13 18.14
C PRO A 84 -14.96 0.29 18.15
N ASN A 85 -15.51 0.71 17.01
CA ASN A 85 -16.24 1.97 16.94
C ASN A 85 -17.37 2.03 17.98
N GLN A 86 -17.49 3.17 18.67
CA GLN A 86 -18.48 3.41 19.72
C GLN A 86 -18.51 2.37 20.86
N SER A 87 -17.39 1.67 21.09
CA SER A 87 -17.25 0.71 22.18
C SER A 87 -16.23 1.18 23.22
N ALA A 88 -16.52 0.91 24.48
CA ALA A 88 -15.56 1.06 25.58
C ALA A 88 -14.69 -0.19 25.79
N SER A 89 -14.97 -1.27 25.05
CA SER A 89 -14.28 -2.55 25.21
C SER A 89 -12.95 -2.57 24.47
N TYR A 90 -11.96 -3.21 25.09
CA TYR A 90 -10.66 -3.48 24.50
C TYR A 90 -10.52 -4.98 24.25
N ILE A 91 -10.23 -5.35 23.01
CA ILE A 91 -10.10 -6.74 22.58
C ILE A 91 -8.61 -7.01 22.32
N PRO A 92 -7.99 -8.00 22.99
CA PRO A 92 -6.61 -8.37 22.72
C PRO A 92 -6.40 -8.81 21.27
N ALA A 93 -5.33 -8.31 20.66
CA ALA A 93 -4.94 -8.63 19.29
C ALA A 93 -3.49 -9.13 19.24
N ARG A 94 -3.20 -9.99 18.25
CA ARG A 94 -1.86 -10.50 17.97
C ARG A 94 -1.49 -10.22 16.52
N VAL A 95 -0.21 -9.90 16.30
CA VAL A 95 0.36 -9.77 14.96
C VAL A 95 0.46 -11.17 14.34
N VAL A 96 -0.11 -11.32 13.15
CA VAL A 96 0.01 -12.52 12.31
C VAL A 96 1.22 -12.37 11.40
N ALA A 97 1.31 -11.22 10.72
CA ALA A 97 2.42 -10.89 9.84
C ALA A 97 2.65 -9.37 9.87
N ILE A 98 3.89 -8.97 9.61
CA ILE A 98 4.30 -7.57 9.57
C ILE A 98 5.37 -7.37 8.52
N THR A 99 5.21 -6.33 7.70
CA THR A 99 6.23 -5.87 6.76
C THR A 99 6.56 -4.40 7.03
N PRO A 100 7.69 -4.12 7.71
CA PRO A 100 8.12 -2.75 7.91
C PRO A 100 8.47 -2.01 6.61
N GLY A 101 8.88 -2.74 5.56
CA GLY A 101 9.23 -2.15 4.26
C GLY A 101 8.03 -1.57 3.52
N MET A 102 6.88 -2.24 3.57
CA MET A 102 5.63 -1.77 2.95
C MET A 102 4.72 -1.04 3.95
N ASP A 103 5.14 -0.96 5.20
CA ASP A 103 4.38 -0.42 6.34
C ASP A 103 3.00 -1.06 6.52
N LEU A 104 2.90 -2.39 6.38
CA LEU A 104 1.67 -3.16 6.58
C LEU A 104 1.81 -4.15 7.73
N ALA A 105 0.72 -4.35 8.46
CA ALA A 105 0.60 -5.42 9.44
C ALA A 105 -0.79 -6.04 9.39
N LEU A 106 -0.82 -7.35 9.59
CA LEU A 106 -2.02 -8.15 9.70
C LEU A 106 -2.19 -8.62 11.14
N LEU A 107 -3.33 -8.33 11.73
CA LEU A 107 -3.66 -8.74 13.09
C LEU A 107 -4.80 -9.76 13.08
N LYS A 108 -4.79 -10.62 14.11
CA LYS A 108 -5.92 -11.46 14.50
C LYS A 108 -6.33 -11.15 15.93
N LEU A 109 -7.57 -11.43 16.25
CA LEU A 109 -8.10 -11.29 17.61
C LEU A 109 -8.08 -12.64 18.32
N ASP A 110 -7.93 -12.58 19.63
CA ASP A 110 -8.07 -13.78 20.48
C ASP A 110 -9.53 -14.22 20.57
N ASP A 111 -10.43 -13.24 20.64
CA ASP A 111 -11.87 -13.44 20.60
C ASP A 111 -12.39 -13.13 19.19
N GLU A 112 -12.74 -14.18 18.45
CA GLU A 112 -13.29 -14.06 17.10
C GLU A 112 -14.78 -13.68 17.06
N SER A 113 -15.50 -13.68 18.19
CA SER A 113 -16.92 -13.30 18.23
C SER A 113 -17.18 -11.86 17.75
N PHE A 114 -16.14 -11.02 17.83
CA PHE A 114 -16.11 -9.69 17.25
C PHE A 114 -16.53 -9.65 15.77
N PHE A 115 -16.23 -10.72 15.00
CA PHE A 115 -16.48 -10.79 13.57
C PHE A 115 -17.87 -11.35 13.21
N ASP A 116 -18.56 -12.05 14.12
CA ASP A 116 -19.75 -12.85 13.81
C ASP A 116 -20.95 -12.01 13.30
N HIS A 117 -20.94 -10.70 13.60
CA HIS A 117 -21.99 -9.76 13.21
C HIS A 117 -21.48 -8.60 12.36
N ARG A 118 -20.25 -8.70 11.84
CA ARG A 118 -19.62 -7.65 11.04
C ARG A 118 -19.34 -8.16 9.64
N GLY A 119 -19.54 -7.27 8.66
CA GLY A 119 -19.07 -7.51 7.30
C GLY A 119 -17.55 -7.35 7.19
N THR A 120 -17.09 -7.26 5.95
CA THR A 120 -15.70 -6.98 5.62
C THR A 120 -15.67 -5.91 4.55
N LEU A 121 -14.59 -5.13 4.50
CA LEU A 121 -14.46 -4.11 3.47
C LEU A 121 -13.84 -4.75 2.23
N SER A 122 -14.63 -4.87 1.17
CA SER A 122 -14.13 -5.41 -0.10
C SER A 122 -13.09 -4.49 -0.71
N PHE A 123 -12.09 -5.10 -1.37
CA PHE A 123 -11.07 -4.37 -2.10
C PHE A 123 -11.60 -3.85 -3.44
N ALA A 124 -11.11 -2.69 -3.86
CA ALA A 124 -11.24 -2.24 -5.24
C ALA A 124 -10.49 -3.20 -6.18
N GLN A 125 -10.97 -3.33 -7.41
CA GLN A 125 -10.37 -4.21 -8.43
C GLN A 125 -9.37 -3.47 -9.31
N GLU A 126 -9.41 -2.14 -9.30
CA GLU A 126 -8.55 -1.27 -10.09
C GLU A 126 -8.04 -0.13 -9.20
N LEU A 127 -6.84 0.37 -9.52
CA LEU A 127 -6.33 1.62 -8.96
C LEU A 127 -7.34 2.75 -9.20
N PRO A 128 -7.56 3.63 -8.21
CA PRO A 128 -8.37 4.82 -8.42
C PRO A 128 -7.68 5.76 -9.42
N ARG A 129 -8.46 6.54 -10.15
CA ARG A 129 -7.95 7.51 -11.12
C ARG A 129 -7.70 8.86 -10.44
N VAL A 130 -6.80 9.64 -11.03
CA VAL A 130 -6.59 11.02 -10.60
C VAL A 130 -7.92 11.79 -10.73
N LYS A 131 -8.27 12.54 -9.69
CA LYS A 131 -9.56 13.23 -9.46
C LYS A 131 -10.70 12.37 -8.91
N ASP A 132 -10.53 11.08 -8.71
CA ASP A 132 -11.56 10.27 -8.05
C ASP A 132 -11.71 10.70 -6.60
N SER A 133 -12.96 10.74 -6.13
CA SER A 133 -13.26 11.10 -4.74
C SER A 133 -12.99 9.92 -3.82
N ILE A 134 -12.44 10.24 -2.65
CA ILE A 134 -12.13 9.26 -1.62
C ILE A 134 -12.64 9.75 -0.26
N ASN A 135 -13.07 8.79 0.56
CA ASN A 135 -13.38 9.00 1.97
C ASN A 135 -12.35 8.23 2.81
N VAL A 136 -11.70 8.92 3.73
CA VAL A 136 -10.74 8.33 4.64
C VAL A 136 -11.34 8.24 6.03
N TYR A 137 -11.27 7.06 6.63
CA TYR A 137 -11.80 6.78 7.94
C TYR A 137 -10.66 6.48 8.91
N GLY A 138 -10.70 7.06 10.10
CA GLY A 138 -9.66 6.81 11.10
C GLY A 138 -9.91 7.52 12.42
N TYR A 139 -9.02 7.29 13.37
CA TYR A 139 -9.06 7.85 14.72
C TYR A 139 -7.89 8.81 14.93
N PRO A 140 -8.08 10.13 14.71
CA PRO A 140 -7.05 11.11 14.97
C PRO A 140 -6.55 11.07 16.41
N THR A 141 -5.29 11.43 16.61
CA THR A 141 -4.65 11.50 17.92
C THR A 141 -5.41 12.50 18.81
N GLY A 142 -5.66 12.11 20.05
CA GLY A 142 -6.41 12.91 21.02
C GLY A 142 -7.94 12.78 20.94
N GLY A 143 -8.48 12.16 19.88
CA GLY A 143 -9.91 11.85 19.76
C GLY A 143 -10.25 10.41 20.15
N THR A 144 -11.48 10.19 20.63
CA THR A 144 -12.06 8.85 20.84
C THR A 144 -13.05 8.47 19.75
N GLU A 145 -13.53 9.44 18.98
CA GLU A 145 -14.52 9.25 17.92
C GLU A 145 -13.86 8.97 16.57
N LEU A 146 -14.57 8.21 15.75
CA LEU A 146 -14.18 7.96 14.36
C LEU A 146 -14.34 9.25 13.55
N SER A 147 -13.27 9.68 12.90
CA SER A 147 -13.25 10.79 11.96
C SER A 147 -13.37 10.28 10.53
N VAL A 148 -14.08 11.03 9.70
CA VAL A 148 -14.17 10.81 8.26
C VAL A 148 -13.75 12.08 7.54
N THR A 149 -12.75 11.97 6.67
CA THR A 149 -12.25 13.10 5.86
C THR A 149 -12.37 12.76 4.39
N GLN A 150 -12.98 13.65 3.61
CA GLN A 150 -13.11 13.50 2.17
C GLN A 150 -11.99 14.25 1.45
N GLY A 151 -11.55 13.69 0.33
CA GLY A 151 -10.62 14.33 -0.61
C GLY A 151 -10.73 13.70 -1.99
N ILE A 152 -9.71 13.92 -2.81
CA ILE A 152 -9.54 13.34 -4.13
C ILE A 152 -8.15 12.73 -4.28
N VAL A 153 -8.01 11.83 -5.24
CA VAL A 153 -6.70 11.35 -5.69
C VAL A 153 -6.00 12.46 -6.48
N SER A 154 -4.87 12.94 -5.95
CA SER A 154 -4.06 13.98 -6.57
C SER A 154 -3.03 13.41 -7.54
N ARG A 155 -2.41 12.28 -7.19
CA ARG A 155 -1.33 11.65 -7.97
C ARG A 155 -1.18 10.18 -7.57
N ILE A 156 -0.71 9.35 -8.49
CA ILE A 156 -0.18 8.01 -8.20
C ILE A 156 1.28 8.01 -8.62
N GLU A 157 2.15 7.51 -7.76
CA GLU A 157 3.60 7.50 -7.99
C GLU A 157 4.23 6.23 -7.42
N TYR A 158 5.33 5.80 -8.03
CA TYR A 158 6.19 4.74 -7.52
C TYR A 158 7.44 5.34 -6.91
N THR A 159 7.69 5.07 -5.64
CA THR A 159 8.64 5.87 -4.84
C THR A 159 9.06 5.14 -3.57
N ASP A 160 9.95 5.76 -2.79
CA ASP A 160 10.50 5.18 -1.57
C ASP A 160 9.42 5.09 -0.46
N TYR A 161 9.34 3.90 0.12
CA TYR A 161 8.74 3.62 1.42
C TYR A 161 9.82 3.66 2.50
N TYR A 162 9.65 2.89 3.58
CA TYR A 162 10.66 2.72 4.62
C TYR A 162 11.67 1.62 4.27
N TYR A 163 12.85 1.67 4.89
CA TYR A 163 13.88 0.63 4.82
C TYR A 163 14.32 0.25 3.40
N GLN A 164 14.43 1.23 2.51
CA GLN A 164 14.87 1.05 1.11
C GLN A 164 13.94 0.17 0.26
N ALA A 165 12.69 -0.01 0.68
CA ALA A 165 11.66 -0.57 -0.16
C ALA A 165 11.06 0.52 -1.05
N ASN A 166 10.87 0.22 -2.33
CA ASN A 166 10.06 1.03 -3.22
C ASN A 166 8.67 0.40 -3.43
N GLY A 167 7.67 1.22 -3.72
CA GLY A 167 6.31 0.76 -3.97
C GLY A 167 5.42 1.86 -4.53
N LEU A 168 4.22 1.47 -4.97
CA LEU A 168 3.17 2.40 -5.39
C LEU A 168 2.60 3.15 -4.20
N ARG A 169 2.36 4.45 -4.34
CA ARG A 169 1.66 5.29 -3.37
C ARG A 169 0.62 6.13 -4.08
N ILE A 170 -0.55 6.28 -3.45
CA ILE A 170 -1.57 7.24 -3.89
C ILE A 170 -1.44 8.50 -3.03
N GLN A 171 -1.21 9.64 -3.66
CA GLN A 171 -1.27 10.96 -3.04
C GLN A 171 -2.69 11.50 -3.06
N VAL A 172 -3.12 12.09 -1.95
CA VAL A 172 -4.47 12.62 -1.76
C VAL A 172 -4.44 13.98 -1.09
N ASP A 173 -5.48 14.79 -1.30
CA ASP A 173 -5.67 16.11 -0.67
C ASP A 173 -6.63 16.07 0.53
N ALA A 174 -6.78 14.89 1.16
CA ALA A 174 -7.54 14.73 2.38
C ALA A 174 -6.72 15.17 3.62
N ALA A 175 -7.40 15.73 4.63
CA ALA A 175 -6.79 16.12 5.89
C ALA A 175 -6.42 14.90 6.75
N LEU A 176 -5.21 14.38 6.58
CA LEU A 176 -4.70 13.25 7.36
C LEU A 176 -3.92 13.74 8.58
N ASN A 177 -4.13 13.09 9.72
CA ASN A 177 -3.48 13.40 11.00
C ASN A 177 -2.88 12.11 11.59
N PHE A 178 -1.95 12.26 12.54
CA PHE A 178 -1.48 11.13 13.34
C PHE A 178 -2.68 10.40 13.96
N GLY A 179 -2.66 9.07 13.93
CA GLY A 179 -3.76 8.21 14.40
C GLY A 179 -4.67 7.69 13.27
N ASN A 180 -4.79 8.41 12.14
CA ASN A 180 -5.49 7.89 10.96
C ASN A 180 -4.71 6.77 10.26
N SER A 181 -3.39 6.68 10.50
CA SER A 181 -2.51 5.62 9.98
C SER A 181 -3.08 4.24 10.21
N GLY A 182 -3.23 3.48 9.12
CA GLY A 182 -3.78 2.13 9.09
C GLY A 182 -5.29 2.10 8.89
N GLY A 183 -5.95 3.26 8.87
CA GLY A 183 -7.37 3.40 8.55
C GLY A 183 -7.63 3.30 7.05
N PRO A 184 -8.85 2.89 6.64
CA PRO A 184 -9.16 2.68 5.23
C PRO A 184 -9.45 3.99 4.51
N ALA A 185 -8.93 4.09 3.29
CA ALA A 185 -9.41 5.01 2.26
C ALA A 185 -10.36 4.24 1.34
N VAL A 186 -11.52 4.83 1.07
CA VAL A 186 -12.63 4.19 0.37
C VAL A 186 -13.09 5.04 -0.80
N SER A 187 -13.30 4.40 -1.95
CA SER A 187 -14.01 4.97 -3.09
C SER A 187 -15.09 3.97 -3.54
N ASP A 188 -16.29 4.46 -3.88
CA ASP A 188 -17.44 3.63 -4.26
C ASP A 188 -17.74 2.44 -3.32
N GLY A 189 -17.54 2.66 -2.01
CA GLY A 189 -17.76 1.64 -0.98
C GLY A 189 -16.72 0.51 -0.97
N LYS A 190 -15.61 0.66 -1.71
CA LYS A 190 -14.50 -0.29 -1.78
C LYS A 190 -13.24 0.31 -1.19
N LEU A 191 -12.44 -0.51 -0.50
CA LEU A 191 -11.11 -0.11 -0.05
C LEU A 191 -10.24 0.19 -1.28
N VAL A 192 -9.67 1.39 -1.35
CA VAL A 192 -8.66 1.77 -2.37
C VAL A 192 -7.25 1.85 -1.80
N GLY A 193 -7.11 1.91 -0.47
CA GLY A 193 -5.83 1.85 0.20
C GLY A 193 -5.90 2.08 1.70
N LEU A 194 -4.77 1.98 2.38
CA LEU A 194 -4.63 2.34 3.78
C LEU A 194 -3.89 3.66 3.95
N VAL A 195 -4.32 4.48 4.90
CA VAL A 195 -3.60 5.71 5.25
C VAL A 195 -2.17 5.37 5.68
N PHE A 196 -1.20 5.93 4.97
CA PHE A 196 0.22 5.86 5.30
C PHE A 196 0.60 7.04 6.21
N SER A 197 1.67 6.89 7.00
CA SER A 197 2.12 7.97 7.88
C SER A 197 2.56 9.21 7.08
N LEU A 198 2.29 10.39 7.65
CA LEU A 198 2.53 11.67 7.00
C LEU A 198 4.02 11.92 6.77
N ILE A 199 4.35 12.49 5.61
CA ILE A 199 5.65 13.15 5.42
C ILE A 199 5.64 14.41 6.31
N GLN A 200 6.58 14.46 7.26
CA GLN A 200 6.75 15.64 8.11
C GLN A 200 7.01 16.86 7.22
N ASN A 201 6.21 17.92 7.41
CA ASN A 201 6.27 19.21 6.69
C ASN A 201 5.51 19.32 5.35
N ALA A 202 4.65 18.36 4.99
CA ALA A 202 3.71 18.52 3.88
C ALA A 202 2.31 18.93 4.40
N GLN A 203 1.85 20.13 4.06
CA GLN A 203 0.48 20.56 4.39
C GLN A 203 -0.48 20.07 3.30
N ASN A 204 -1.64 19.54 3.71
CA ASN A 204 -2.69 19.05 2.79
C ASN A 204 -2.24 17.99 1.79
N ILE A 205 -1.25 17.18 2.17
CA ILE A 205 -0.78 16.04 1.37
C ILE A 205 -0.85 14.80 2.26
N GLY A 206 -1.75 13.89 1.88
CA GLY A 206 -1.85 12.56 2.43
C GLY A 206 -1.29 11.52 1.47
N TYR A 207 -0.84 10.39 1.99
CA TYR A 207 -0.45 9.24 1.20
C TYR A 207 -1.22 8.01 1.64
N LEU A 208 -1.53 7.15 0.67
CA LEU A 208 -2.14 5.85 0.89
C LEU A 208 -1.25 4.75 0.35
N ILE A 209 -1.25 3.61 1.05
CA ILE A 209 -0.77 2.32 0.56
C ILE A 209 -1.89 1.72 -0.30
N PRO A 210 -1.72 1.59 -1.63
CA PRO A 210 -2.76 1.10 -2.53
C PRO A 210 -3.14 -0.37 -2.26
N VAL A 211 -4.31 -0.79 -2.76
CA VAL A 211 -4.77 -2.18 -2.66
C VAL A 211 -3.78 -3.15 -3.30
N GLU A 212 -3.08 -2.76 -4.36
CA GLU A 212 -2.12 -3.56 -5.09
C GLU A 212 -0.95 -3.96 -4.18
N GLU A 213 -0.46 -3.03 -3.37
CA GLU A 213 0.56 -3.29 -2.36
C GLU A 213 0.01 -4.16 -1.22
N ILE A 214 -1.24 -3.94 -0.81
CA ILE A 214 -1.91 -4.76 0.20
C ILE A 214 -2.08 -6.21 -0.28
N GLN A 215 -2.52 -6.41 -1.51
CA GLN A 215 -2.73 -7.72 -2.11
C GLN A 215 -1.40 -8.45 -2.30
N LEU A 216 -0.34 -7.76 -2.72
CA LEU A 216 1.00 -8.31 -2.78
C LEU A 216 1.43 -8.87 -1.41
N PHE A 217 1.25 -8.09 -0.34
CA PHE A 217 1.54 -8.53 1.01
C PHE A 217 0.68 -9.73 1.45
N LEU A 218 -0.63 -9.70 1.18
CA LEU A 218 -1.54 -10.78 1.58
C LEU A 218 -1.30 -12.08 0.80
N LYS A 219 -0.87 -11.99 -0.47
CA LYS A 219 -0.49 -13.14 -1.30
C LYS A 219 0.81 -13.76 -0.79
N ASP A 220 1.79 -12.93 -0.42
CA ASP A 220 3.08 -13.36 0.13
C ASP A 220 2.89 -14.19 1.39
N ILE A 221 2.11 -13.68 2.36
CA ILE A 221 1.92 -14.36 3.64
C ILE A 221 0.90 -15.51 3.62
N ALA A 222 0.40 -15.90 2.45
CA ALA A 222 -0.66 -16.90 2.33
C ALA A 222 -0.23 -18.30 2.81
N ASP A 223 1.07 -18.62 2.68
CA ASP A 223 1.66 -19.86 3.20
C ASP A 223 2.14 -19.73 4.67
N GLY A 224 1.93 -18.57 5.29
CA GLY A 224 2.31 -18.25 6.66
C GLY A 224 3.73 -17.68 6.82
N VAL A 225 4.47 -17.47 5.73
CA VAL A 225 5.81 -16.88 5.73
C VAL A 225 5.79 -15.56 4.98
N TYR A 226 6.52 -14.56 5.47
CA TYR A 226 6.73 -13.31 4.74
C TYR A 226 8.10 -13.38 4.06
N ASP A 227 8.13 -13.50 2.74
CA ASP A 227 9.36 -13.62 1.94
C ASP A 227 9.92 -12.26 1.54
N GLY A 228 9.09 -11.21 1.62
CA GLY A 228 9.52 -9.85 1.32
C GLY A 228 8.96 -9.32 0.01
N LYS A 229 8.90 -7.99 -0.11
CA LYS A 229 8.53 -7.36 -1.39
C LYS A 229 9.65 -7.58 -2.41
N PRO A 230 9.34 -8.03 -3.64
CA PRO A 230 10.29 -8.03 -4.74
C PRO A 230 10.82 -6.61 -5.00
N GLN A 231 12.14 -6.47 -5.11
CA GLN A 231 12.80 -5.18 -5.35
C GLN A 231 13.87 -5.33 -6.44
N PHE A 232 14.16 -4.21 -7.10
CA PHE A 232 15.24 -4.11 -8.09
C PHE A 232 16.36 -3.23 -7.52
N TYR A 233 17.44 -3.87 -7.11
CA TYR A 233 18.56 -3.21 -6.42
C TYR A 233 19.77 -2.94 -7.32
N ASP A 234 19.70 -3.28 -8.62
CA ASP A 234 20.77 -2.94 -9.55
C ASP A 234 20.85 -1.43 -9.71
N LEU A 235 22.07 -0.90 -9.72
CA LEU A 235 22.29 0.48 -10.08
C LEU A 235 22.13 0.61 -11.58
N VAL A 236 21.26 1.51 -11.98
CA VAL A 236 20.87 1.68 -13.38
C VAL A 236 21.00 3.13 -13.82
N GLN A 237 21.24 3.32 -15.11
CA GLN A 237 21.44 4.61 -15.74
C GLN A 237 20.58 4.72 -17.01
N THR A 238 19.96 5.88 -17.19
CA THR A 238 19.21 6.21 -18.41
C THR A 238 20.13 6.26 -19.63
N VAL A 239 19.63 5.85 -20.79
CA VAL A 239 20.36 5.86 -22.07
C VAL A 239 19.81 6.92 -23.03
N GLU A 240 19.46 8.10 -22.50
CA GLU A 240 18.98 9.25 -23.29
C GLU A 240 20.09 9.92 -24.10
N ASN A 241 21.35 9.80 -23.66
CA ASN A 241 22.48 10.41 -24.34
C ASN A 241 22.86 9.65 -25.62
N ASP A 242 22.83 10.32 -26.78
CA ASP A 242 23.13 9.71 -28.08
C ASP A 242 24.53 9.08 -28.18
N ALA A 243 25.55 9.70 -27.57
CA ALA A 243 26.91 9.15 -27.60
C ALA A 243 27.01 7.85 -26.78
N LEU A 244 26.32 7.78 -25.64
CA LEU A 244 26.21 6.55 -24.86
C LEU A 244 25.48 5.46 -25.65
N ARG A 245 24.35 5.80 -26.30
CA ARG A 245 23.61 4.86 -27.15
C ARG A 245 24.47 4.30 -28.28
N GLN A 246 25.26 5.16 -28.94
CA GLN A 246 26.18 4.76 -29.99
C GLN A 246 27.27 3.82 -29.46
N ARG A 247 27.84 4.12 -28.28
CA ARG A 247 28.83 3.27 -27.62
C ARG A 247 28.27 1.89 -27.25
N LEU A 248 27.01 1.85 -26.81
CA LEU A 248 26.30 0.61 -26.50
C LEU A 248 25.84 -0.15 -27.77
N GLY A 249 25.94 0.44 -28.96
CA GLY A 249 25.41 -0.17 -30.19
C GLY A 249 23.88 -0.30 -30.17
N LEU A 250 23.17 0.55 -29.41
CA LEU A 250 21.71 0.51 -29.32
C LEU A 250 21.09 1.03 -30.62
N PRO A 251 20.20 0.26 -31.28
CA PRO A 251 19.50 0.71 -32.47
C PRO A 251 18.66 1.98 -32.20
N LYS A 252 18.44 2.78 -33.24
CA LYS A 252 17.50 3.90 -33.17
C LYS A 252 16.08 3.35 -32.92
N GLY A 253 15.38 3.91 -31.94
CA GLY A 253 14.02 3.51 -31.56
C GLY A 253 13.92 2.41 -30.49
N ILE A 254 15.05 1.84 -30.05
CA ILE A 254 15.06 0.93 -28.88
C ILE A 254 15.34 1.74 -27.62
N ASN A 255 14.38 1.72 -26.70
CA ASN A 255 14.54 2.31 -25.38
C ASN A 255 14.95 1.26 -24.36
N GLY A 256 15.38 1.72 -23.20
CA GLY A 256 15.73 0.84 -22.09
C GLY A 256 16.52 1.55 -21.02
N ILE A 257 17.05 0.76 -20.09
CA ILE A 257 17.91 1.25 -19.04
C ILE A 257 19.17 0.39 -18.97
N MET A 258 20.32 1.03 -18.77
CA MET A 258 21.60 0.35 -18.69
C MET A 258 21.92 0.00 -17.24
N VAL A 259 22.41 -1.22 -16.99
CA VAL A 259 22.93 -1.65 -15.70
C VAL A 259 24.31 -1.04 -15.51
N ALA A 260 24.41 -0.05 -14.61
CA ALA A 260 25.67 0.58 -14.23
C ALA A 260 26.42 -0.24 -13.17
N GLN A 261 25.71 -0.93 -12.28
CA GLN A 261 26.31 -1.87 -11.34
C GLN A 261 25.28 -2.96 -10.97
N PRO A 262 25.58 -4.25 -11.19
CA PRO A 262 24.69 -5.31 -10.75
C PRO A 262 24.63 -5.35 -9.22
N TYR A 263 23.47 -5.69 -8.67
CA TYR A 263 23.27 -5.81 -7.23
C TYR A 263 24.20 -6.85 -6.61
N ARG A 264 24.47 -7.94 -7.33
CA ARG A 264 25.41 -8.99 -6.91
C ARG A 264 26.44 -9.23 -7.98
N ASP A 265 27.71 -9.08 -7.61
CA ASP A 265 28.85 -9.44 -8.43
C ASP A 265 29.28 -10.88 -8.12
N GLN A 266 28.46 -11.85 -8.58
CA GLN A 266 28.74 -13.27 -8.36
C GLN A 266 28.35 -14.13 -9.57
N PRO A 267 29.05 -15.25 -9.82
CA PRO A 267 28.67 -16.21 -10.84
C PRO A 267 27.23 -16.69 -10.64
N GLY A 268 26.36 -16.48 -11.62
CA GLY A 268 24.94 -16.87 -11.57
C GLY A 268 23.95 -15.72 -11.41
N TYR A 269 24.41 -14.49 -11.14
CA TYR A 269 23.55 -13.31 -11.30
C TYR A 269 23.33 -13.02 -12.80
N PRO A 270 22.10 -12.73 -13.25
CA PRO A 270 21.75 -12.71 -14.67
C PRO A 270 22.25 -11.48 -15.42
N LEU A 271 22.34 -10.35 -14.70
CA LEU A 271 22.67 -9.04 -15.21
C LEU A 271 24.14 -8.75 -14.98
N GLN A 272 24.75 -8.09 -15.95
CA GLN A 272 26.13 -7.65 -15.91
C GLN A 272 26.20 -6.14 -16.09
N GLU A 273 27.31 -5.56 -15.66
CA GLU A 273 27.64 -4.18 -16.00
C GLU A 273 27.54 -3.99 -17.53
N TRP A 274 26.95 -2.87 -17.95
CA TRP A 274 26.71 -2.49 -19.36
C TRP A 274 25.59 -3.25 -20.08
N ASP A 275 24.90 -4.20 -19.44
CA ASP A 275 23.67 -4.78 -20.00
C ASP A 275 22.59 -3.70 -20.16
N VAL A 276 21.83 -3.76 -21.26
CA VAL A 276 20.69 -2.88 -21.48
C VAL A 276 19.40 -3.67 -21.39
N ILE A 277 18.58 -3.32 -20.40
CA ILE A 277 17.25 -3.90 -20.19
C ILE A 277 16.27 -3.09 -21.04
N THR A 278 15.73 -3.72 -22.08
CA THR A 278 14.80 -3.07 -23.03
C THR A 278 13.33 -3.39 -22.77
N LYS A 279 13.07 -4.45 -22.00
CA LYS A 279 11.74 -4.89 -21.58
C LYS A 279 11.83 -5.73 -20.31
N ILE A 280 10.74 -5.77 -19.55
CA ILE A 280 10.48 -6.75 -18.49
C ILE A 280 9.21 -7.49 -18.85
N GLY A 281 9.18 -8.81 -18.67
CA GLY A 281 8.09 -9.62 -19.21
C GLY A 281 7.86 -9.32 -20.70
N ASP A 282 6.66 -8.80 -20.99
CA ASP A 282 6.24 -8.36 -22.31
C ASP A 282 6.19 -6.82 -22.46
N THR A 283 6.45 -6.06 -21.39
CA THR A 283 6.37 -4.60 -21.39
C THR A 283 7.70 -3.96 -21.77
N PRO A 284 7.74 -3.13 -22.83
CA PRO A 284 8.94 -2.37 -23.19
C PRO A 284 9.22 -1.27 -22.16
N ILE A 285 10.50 -1.04 -21.89
CA ILE A 285 10.96 -0.02 -20.94
C ILE A 285 11.34 1.26 -21.70
N ASP A 286 10.92 2.42 -21.19
CA ASP A 286 11.35 3.70 -21.76
C ASP A 286 12.76 4.12 -21.30
N SER A 287 13.38 5.08 -21.99
CA SER A 287 14.75 5.55 -21.65
C SER A 287 14.80 6.53 -20.48
N GLY A 288 13.64 6.96 -19.95
CA GLY A 288 13.51 7.98 -18.90
C GLY A 288 13.43 7.44 -17.47
N VAL A 289 13.27 8.34 -16.48
CA VAL A 289 13.26 8.02 -15.03
C VAL A 289 12.12 7.08 -14.61
N LEU A 290 11.02 7.06 -15.35
CA LEU A 290 9.85 6.20 -15.11
C LEU A 290 10.16 4.69 -15.27
N SER A 291 11.22 4.35 -16.01
CA SER A 291 11.68 2.98 -16.20
C SER A 291 11.96 2.22 -14.89
N ARG A 292 12.45 2.90 -13.84
CA ARG A 292 12.75 2.25 -12.56
C ARG A 292 11.49 1.79 -11.82
N ALA A 293 10.37 2.48 -12.03
CA ALA A 293 9.06 2.12 -11.50
C ALA A 293 8.47 0.92 -12.25
N GLU A 294 8.47 1.00 -13.59
CA GLU A 294 8.03 -0.06 -14.50
C GLU A 294 8.75 -1.38 -14.18
N VAL A 295 10.06 -1.30 -13.91
CA VAL A 295 10.89 -2.46 -13.58
C VAL A 295 10.45 -3.19 -12.30
N CYS A 296 9.96 -2.46 -11.31
CA CYS A 296 9.59 -3.04 -10.02
C CYS A 296 8.11 -3.45 -9.98
N GLU A 297 7.24 -2.77 -10.72
CA GLU A 297 5.81 -3.03 -10.79
C GLU A 297 5.49 -4.34 -11.53
N GLU A 298 6.11 -4.56 -12.68
CA GLU A 298 5.87 -5.78 -13.46
C GLU A 298 6.48 -7.04 -12.82
N ARG A 299 7.56 -6.87 -12.06
CA ARG A 299 8.10 -7.94 -11.19
C ARG A 299 7.16 -8.30 -10.04
N SER A 300 6.31 -7.36 -9.60
CA SER A 300 5.30 -7.61 -8.57
C SER A 300 4.05 -8.27 -9.16
N SER A 301 3.70 -8.02 -10.43
CA SER A 301 2.51 -8.57 -11.09
C SER A 301 2.71 -9.97 -11.68
N THR A 302 3.92 -10.33 -12.10
CA THR A 302 4.27 -11.68 -12.59
C THR A 302 4.47 -12.72 -11.47
N ALA A 303 4.16 -12.35 -10.22
CA ALA A 303 4.36 -13.12 -8.99
C ALA A 303 3.38 -14.30 -8.81
N ASP A 304 3.32 -15.21 -9.78
CA ASP A 304 2.62 -16.51 -9.64
C ASP A 304 3.49 -17.62 -9.03
N ASN A 305 4.66 -17.31 -8.48
CA ASN A 305 5.52 -18.29 -7.82
C ASN A 305 6.39 -17.68 -6.72
N LEU A 306 5.81 -17.18 -5.62
CA LEU A 306 6.58 -16.49 -4.55
C LEU A 306 7.63 -17.38 -3.86
N SER A 307 7.53 -18.71 -3.92
CA SER A 307 8.46 -19.64 -3.24
C SER A 307 9.74 -19.99 -4.02
N ARG A 308 10.09 -19.29 -5.11
CA ARG A 308 11.25 -19.65 -5.95
C ARG A 308 11.98 -18.47 -6.59
N TRP A 309 12.24 -17.39 -5.86
CA TRP A 309 13.03 -16.26 -6.39
C TRP A 309 14.39 -16.09 -5.71
N SER A 310 15.11 -17.21 -5.63
CA SER A 310 16.56 -17.20 -5.72
C SER A 310 16.94 -17.75 -7.10
N ALA A 311 17.39 -16.86 -7.98
CA ALA A 311 18.11 -17.19 -9.23
C ALA A 311 17.34 -17.70 -10.46
N ASP A 312 16.00 -17.59 -10.57
CA ASP A 312 15.33 -17.86 -11.86
C ASP A 312 15.06 -16.57 -12.64
N THR A 313 15.69 -16.45 -13.79
CA THR A 313 15.92 -15.19 -14.52
C THR A 313 15.35 -15.22 -15.94
N ASN A 314 14.51 -16.21 -16.21
CA ASN A 314 13.84 -16.41 -17.50
C ASN A 314 12.77 -15.33 -17.81
N GLN A 315 12.46 -14.42 -16.89
CA GLN A 315 11.54 -13.29 -17.13
C GLN A 315 12.22 -12.03 -17.72
N LEU A 316 13.55 -11.97 -17.79
CA LEU A 316 14.31 -10.88 -18.44
C LEU A 316 14.65 -11.20 -19.91
N ALA A 317 13.70 -11.76 -20.66
CA ALA A 317 13.89 -12.27 -22.02
C ALA A 317 14.17 -11.19 -23.10
N GLY A 318 14.67 -10.00 -22.72
CA GLY A 318 14.99 -8.90 -23.62
C GLY A 318 16.23 -8.08 -23.23
N ALA A 319 17.13 -8.59 -22.37
CA ALA A 319 18.41 -7.94 -22.14
C ALA A 319 19.28 -8.04 -23.41
N LEU A 320 19.56 -6.91 -24.06
CA LEU A 320 20.57 -6.85 -25.11
C LEU A 320 21.94 -6.93 -24.42
N ARG A 321 22.56 -8.12 -24.46
CA ARG A 321 23.94 -8.31 -24.01
C ARG A 321 24.87 -7.70 -25.05
N THR A 322 25.35 -6.50 -24.78
CA THR A 322 26.35 -5.86 -25.61
C THR A 322 27.72 -6.38 -25.17
N ARG A 323 28.16 -7.51 -25.75
CA ARG A 323 29.56 -7.95 -25.63
C ARG A 323 30.44 -6.97 -26.41
N THR A 324 30.91 -5.92 -25.76
CA THR A 324 32.08 -5.16 -26.19
C THR A 324 33.20 -5.34 -25.18
N ARG A 325 33.76 -6.56 -25.12
CA ARG A 325 35.17 -6.71 -24.72
C ARG A 325 36.03 -6.11 -25.83
N ASN A 326 36.21 -4.79 -25.80
CA ASN A 326 37.32 -4.18 -26.51
C ASN A 326 38.55 -4.23 -25.58
N SER A 327 39.33 -5.28 -25.78
CA SER A 327 40.75 -5.33 -25.44
C SER A 327 41.50 -4.24 -26.23
N VAL A 328 41.52 -3.00 -25.74
CA VAL A 328 42.51 -2.00 -26.15
C VAL A 328 42.68 -1.02 -25.00
N LEU A 329 43.54 -1.34 -24.02
CA LEU A 329 44.35 -0.39 -23.23
C LEU A 329 45.44 -1.21 -22.53
N ASP A 330 46.37 -1.75 -23.32
CA ASP A 330 47.76 -1.91 -22.88
C ASP A 330 48.58 -0.91 -23.69
N GLY A 331 48.98 0.16 -22.99
CA GLY A 331 49.90 1.20 -23.41
C GLY A 331 50.49 1.81 -22.15
#